data_AF-A0A959QIT9-F1
#
_entry.id   AF-A0A959QIT9-F1
#
_cell.length_a   1.000
_cell.length_b   1.000
_cell.length_c   1.000
_cell.angle_alpha   90.00
_cell.angle_beta   90.00
_cell.angle_gamma   90.00
#
_symmetry.space_group_name_H-M   'P 1'
#
loop_
_entity.id
_entity.type
_entity.pdbx_description
1 polymer ?
#
loop_
_entity_poly.entity_id
_entity_poly.type
_entity_poly.pdbx_seq_one_letter_code
_entity_poly.pdbx_strand_id
1 'polypeptide(L)'
;MKHLFYIIIHTCIFLVPMIVKSQVLDAIDIHLNIRQKVGEQIESLPNAKLTISDIGEVETDEKGGYSFTYPVRNEVEPAISISLRSDKQKLLKPLDGSLQLDTSREEMYIDFLVVNMDDETPEFKQRISDLEKKISGLQSKNKLTQQQLNVLNNTLLDTILYFEKNRRQLEKEIAEYENMTETQRNEINELKNKIGDLNLEVDRLTGELEKALEEQFLRQNETFRDVSSSLLNYLRKAKDLRDHLPYIKSYFNSPSGFQDFDQDIRGYNKTWETFDANRLSYLEGVERYWENPEISRDLEEVFDFMVNGIHQTQILNVMRDINEQLHNQKP
;
A
#
# COMPACT_ATOMS: atom_id res chain seq x y z
N MET A 1 96.55 48.60 2.61
CA MET A 1 96.40 47.88 1.33
C MET A 1 96.43 46.39 1.64
N LYS A 2 95.45 45.54 1.41
CA LYS A 2 94.14 45.58 0.75
C LYS A 2 93.31 44.59 1.58
N HIS A 3 92.17 45.01 2.14
CA HIS A 3 91.07 44.18 2.72
C HIS A 3 90.08 45.06 3.51
N LEU A 4 90.38 46.36 3.69
CA LEU A 4 89.37 47.40 3.43
C LEU A 4 88.85 47.18 2.01
N PHE A 5 87.64 46.63 1.85
CA PHE A 5 86.64 46.98 0.80
C PHE A 5 85.42 46.05 0.75
N TYR A 6 85.38 44.92 1.49
CA TYR A 6 84.28 43.94 1.35
C TYR A 6 83.28 43.86 2.51
N ILE A 7 83.48 44.61 3.60
CA ILE A 7 82.57 44.61 4.79
C ILE A 7 81.75 45.91 4.89
N ILE A 8 81.78 46.77 3.85
CA ILE A 8 81.03 48.04 3.82
C ILE A 8 79.86 48.00 2.82
N ILE A 9 79.72 46.94 2.01
CA ILE A 9 78.67 46.81 0.99
C ILE A 9 77.55 45.81 1.39
N HIS A 10 77.58 45.24 2.60
CA HIS A 10 76.51 44.34 3.09
C HIS A 10 75.79 44.79 4.37
N THR A 11 76.07 45.98 4.87
CA THR A 11 75.43 46.58 6.06
C THR A 11 74.78 47.94 5.78
N CYS A 12 74.55 48.27 4.52
CA CYS A 12 73.85 49.51 4.09
C CYS A 12 72.47 49.27 3.43
N ILE A 13 71.84 48.10 3.60
CA ILE A 13 70.47 47.81 3.09
C ILE A 13 69.47 47.52 4.24
N PHE A 14 69.77 47.91 5.48
CA PHE A 14 68.84 47.73 6.61
C PHE A 14 68.67 48.99 7.48
N LEU A 15 68.63 50.16 6.84
CA LEU A 15 68.18 51.40 7.46
C LEU A 15 67.27 52.18 6.50
N VAL A 16 66.19 51.52 6.08
CA VAL A 16 64.94 52.25 5.87
C VAL A 16 64.22 52.17 7.21
N PRO A 17 63.98 53.28 7.93
CA PRO A 17 62.89 53.26 8.86
C PRO A 17 61.65 53.04 7.99
N MET A 18 61.14 51.81 7.94
CA MET A 18 59.72 51.62 7.65
C MET A 18 59.00 52.30 8.80
N ILE A 19 58.84 53.61 8.66
CA ILE A 19 57.69 54.32 9.20
C ILE A 19 56.52 53.68 8.45
N VAL A 20 56.05 52.53 8.93
CA VAL A 20 54.67 52.15 8.73
C VAL A 20 53.91 53.30 9.39
N LYS A 21 53.48 54.26 8.58
CA LYS A 21 52.32 55.07 8.98
C LYS A 21 51.24 54.03 9.19
N SER A 22 50.99 53.62 10.43
CA SER A 22 49.67 53.12 10.77
C SER A 22 48.75 54.27 10.36
N GLN A 23 48.03 54.12 9.25
CA GLN A 23 46.88 54.97 9.00
C GLN A 23 45.95 54.68 10.17
N VAL A 24 46.05 55.54 11.19
CA VAL A 24 45.04 55.58 12.24
C VAL A 24 43.81 56.12 11.52
N LEU A 25 42.87 55.23 11.24
CA LEU A 25 41.57 55.62 10.70
C LEU A 25 40.96 56.63 11.67
N ASP A 26 40.59 57.80 11.15
CA ASP A 26 39.96 58.86 11.95
C ASP A 26 38.49 58.51 12.26
N ALA A 27 37.86 57.71 11.41
CA ALA A 27 36.48 57.27 11.52
C ALA A 27 36.26 55.95 10.76
N ILE A 28 35.20 55.22 11.11
CA ILE A 28 34.72 54.01 10.42
C ILE A 28 33.24 54.20 10.08
N ASP A 29 32.84 53.86 8.87
CA ASP A 29 31.44 53.81 8.47
C ASP A 29 30.82 52.46 8.85
N ILE A 30 29.77 52.51 9.65
CA ILE A 30 29.11 51.34 10.23
C ILE A 30 27.72 51.20 9.62
N HIS A 31 27.48 50.06 8.99
CA HIS A 31 26.20 49.66 8.40
C HIS A 31 25.58 48.54 9.23
N LEU A 32 24.49 48.84 9.92
CA LEU A 32 23.72 47.89 10.72
C LEU A 32 22.56 47.34 9.90
N ASN A 33 22.27 46.05 10.01
CA ASN A 33 21.03 45.43 9.56
C ASN A 33 20.41 44.64 10.71
N ILE A 34 19.16 44.94 11.03
CA ILE A 34 18.41 44.21 12.04
C ILE A 34 17.49 43.22 11.37
N ARG A 35 17.60 41.98 11.79
CA ARG A 35 16.83 40.86 11.27
C ARG A 35 16.10 40.15 12.41
N GLN A 36 14.87 39.74 12.16
CA GLN A 36 14.05 39.00 13.10
C GLN A 36 13.86 37.56 12.63
N LYS A 37 13.97 36.61 13.56
CA LYS A 37 13.49 35.24 13.33
C LYS A 37 11.96 35.22 13.45
N VAL A 38 11.28 34.81 12.38
CA VAL A 38 9.83 34.57 12.35
C VAL A 38 9.62 33.14 11.85
N GLY A 39 9.35 32.21 12.78
CA GLY A 39 9.27 30.79 12.45
C GLY A 39 10.59 30.24 11.89
N GLU A 40 10.60 29.86 10.61
CA GLU A 40 11.78 29.33 9.90
C GLU A 40 12.58 30.37 9.12
N GLN A 41 12.08 31.60 9.01
CA GLN A 41 12.67 32.64 8.18
C GLN A 41 13.35 33.71 9.02
N ILE A 42 14.43 34.26 8.47
CA ILE A 42 15.09 35.46 8.99
C ILE A 42 14.70 36.60 8.06
N GLU A 43 13.84 37.48 8.55
CA GLU A 43 13.32 38.62 7.81
C GLU A 43 13.94 39.92 8.34
N SER A 44 13.97 40.98 7.55
CA SER A 44 14.38 42.31 8.04
C SER A 44 13.37 42.83 9.07
N LEU A 45 13.86 43.51 10.12
CA LEU A 45 13.02 44.18 11.10
C LEU A 45 13.00 45.70 10.85
N PRO A 46 11.98 46.23 10.14
CA PRO A 46 11.88 47.65 9.84
C PRO A 46 11.50 48.46 11.09
N ASN A 47 11.88 49.74 11.10
CA ASN A 47 11.49 50.71 12.14
C ASN A 47 11.82 50.25 13.58
N ALA A 48 12.94 49.55 13.73
CA ALA A 48 13.43 49.08 15.01
C ALA A 48 14.06 50.25 15.79
N LYS A 49 13.60 50.46 17.02
CA LYS A 49 14.13 51.50 17.91
C LYS A 49 15.35 50.99 18.65
N LEU A 50 16.50 51.63 18.39
CA LEU A 50 17.79 51.29 18.99
C LEU A 50 18.32 52.42 19.84
N THR A 51 19.13 52.04 20.82
CA THR A 51 20.04 52.95 21.50
C THR A 51 21.47 52.49 21.22
N ILE A 52 22.24 53.33 20.52
CA ILE A 52 23.65 53.09 20.22
C ILE A 52 24.48 53.93 21.18
N SER A 53 25.49 53.34 21.82
CA SER A 53 26.44 54.08 22.65
C SER A 53 27.04 55.24 21.86
N ASP A 54 27.18 56.40 22.50
CA ASP A 54 27.80 57.62 21.94
C ASP A 54 27.03 58.34 20.82
N ILE A 55 25.93 57.75 20.31
CA ILE A 55 25.07 58.34 19.26
C ILE A 55 23.67 58.65 19.81
N GLY A 56 23.16 57.79 20.70
CA GLY A 56 21.83 57.94 21.29
C GLY A 56 20.75 57.12 20.57
N GLU A 57 19.51 57.62 20.62
CA GLU A 57 18.34 56.92 20.09
C GLU A 57 18.24 57.06 18.57
N VAL A 58 18.07 55.93 17.88
CA VAL A 58 17.95 55.86 16.42
C VAL A 58 16.85 54.86 16.03
N GLU A 59 16.33 55.00 14.82
CA GLU A 59 15.32 54.10 14.24
C GLU A 59 15.83 53.57 12.90
N THR A 60 15.67 52.27 12.66
CA THR A 60 16.09 51.66 11.39
C THR A 60 15.12 52.01 10.26
N ASP A 61 15.62 51.95 9.03
CA ASP A 61 14.83 52.20 7.82
C ASP A 61 13.81 51.08 7.53
N GLU A 62 13.06 51.24 6.43
CA GLU A 62 12.05 50.28 5.95
C GLU A 62 12.62 48.89 5.59
N LYS A 63 13.95 48.77 5.47
CA LYS A 63 14.67 47.51 5.21
C LYS A 63 15.36 46.96 6.46
N GLY A 64 15.16 47.60 7.61
CA GLY A 64 15.80 47.25 8.88
C GLY A 64 17.26 47.69 8.97
N GLY A 65 17.72 48.58 8.09
CA GLY A 65 19.07 49.10 8.03
C GLY A 65 19.27 50.42 8.79
N TYR A 66 20.46 50.68 9.29
CA TYR A 66 20.88 52.00 9.79
C TYR A 66 22.37 52.20 9.57
N SER A 67 22.81 53.37 9.10
CA SER A 67 24.22 53.63 8.82
C SER A 67 24.70 54.91 9.50
N PHE A 68 25.90 54.88 10.08
CA PHE A 68 26.50 56.03 10.76
C PHE A 68 28.03 55.96 10.74
N THR A 69 28.68 57.12 10.89
CA THR A 69 30.14 57.22 10.97
C THR A 69 30.58 57.33 12.43
N TYR A 70 31.44 56.43 12.88
CA TYR A 70 31.96 56.40 14.26
C TYR A 70 33.39 56.95 14.32
N PRO A 71 33.70 57.96 15.16
CA PRO A 71 35.06 58.49 15.30
C PRO A 71 35.94 57.56 16.15
N VAL A 72 37.11 57.16 15.64
CA VAL A 72 37.98 56.16 16.29
C VAL A 72 39.12 56.80 17.12
N ARG A 73 39.14 58.13 17.22
CA ARG A 73 40.29 58.89 17.75
C ARG A 73 40.58 58.58 19.23
N ASN A 74 41.74 57.96 19.46
CA ASN A 74 42.39 57.66 20.75
C ASN A 74 41.84 56.48 21.58
N GLU A 75 41.02 55.60 21.01
CA GLU A 75 40.58 54.39 21.71
C GLU A 75 41.46 53.18 21.36
N VAL A 76 41.99 52.50 22.38
CA VAL A 76 42.89 51.35 22.20
C VAL A 76 42.11 50.10 21.74
N GLU A 77 40.79 50.05 21.95
CA GLU A 77 39.88 49.02 21.45
C GLU A 77 38.45 49.63 21.35
N PRO A 78 38.14 50.38 20.28
CA PRO A 78 36.83 51.03 20.17
C PRO A 78 35.71 49.99 20.14
N ALA A 79 34.70 50.18 20.98
CA ALA A 79 33.58 49.28 21.11
C ALA A 79 32.27 50.06 21.18
N ILE A 80 31.25 49.56 20.49
CA ILE A 80 29.90 50.11 20.54
C ILE A 80 28.96 49.11 21.20
N SER A 81 28.00 49.62 21.97
CA SER A 81 26.91 48.84 22.53
C SER A 81 25.60 49.29 21.92
N ILE A 82 24.84 48.33 21.37
CA ILE A 82 23.57 48.57 20.69
C ILE A 82 22.49 47.81 21.44
N SER A 83 21.54 48.52 22.04
CA SER A 83 20.40 47.91 22.71
C SER A 83 19.12 48.13 21.91
N LEU A 84 18.30 47.08 21.83
CA LEU A 84 16.97 47.14 21.22
C LEU A 84 15.94 47.57 22.28
N ARG A 85 15.18 48.63 22.01
CA ARG A 85 14.07 49.07 22.88
C ARG A 85 12.79 48.32 22.52
N SER A 86 12.65 47.09 23.01
CA SER A 86 11.45 46.29 22.82
C SER A 86 11.24 45.34 24.01
N ASP A 87 9.99 45.25 24.47
CA ASP A 87 9.63 44.38 25.60
C ASP A 87 9.39 42.92 25.17
N LYS A 88 9.18 42.69 23.86
CA LYS A 88 8.84 41.37 23.30
C LYS A 88 10.00 40.71 22.57
N GLN A 89 10.91 41.53 22.07
CA GLN A 89 11.98 41.10 21.18
C GLN A 89 13.31 41.13 21.92
N LYS A 90 14.02 40.01 21.88
CA LYS A 90 15.34 39.86 22.49
C LYS A 90 16.42 39.83 21.43
N LEU A 91 17.47 40.60 21.65
CA LEU A 91 18.66 40.58 20.80
C LEU A 91 19.51 39.34 21.14
N LEU A 92 19.78 38.50 20.15
CA LEU A 92 20.59 37.28 20.30
C LEU A 92 21.99 37.39 19.69
N LYS A 93 22.18 38.31 18.73
CA LYS A 93 23.45 38.54 18.02
C LYS A 93 23.60 40.03 17.71
N PRO A 94 24.78 40.65 17.90
CA PRO A 94 25.88 40.18 18.74
C PRO A 94 25.47 40.12 20.22
N LEU A 95 26.25 39.40 21.04
CA LEU A 95 25.96 39.19 22.46
C LEU A 95 25.88 40.53 23.20
N ASP A 96 24.82 40.74 23.97
CA ASP A 96 24.53 41.98 24.70
C ASP A 96 24.61 43.25 23.83
N GLY A 97 24.45 43.08 22.50
CA GLY A 97 24.58 44.16 21.54
C GLY A 97 25.96 44.80 21.48
N SER A 98 26.96 44.18 22.11
CA SER A 98 28.29 44.75 22.27
C SER A 98 29.22 44.26 21.16
N LEU A 99 29.83 45.21 20.46
CA LEU A 99 30.64 44.97 19.28
C LEU A 99 31.97 45.73 19.41
N GLN A 100 33.08 45.02 19.25
CA GLN A 100 34.38 45.64 19.03
C GLN A 100 34.51 46.01 17.56
N LEU A 101 34.94 47.24 17.27
CA LEU A 101 35.11 47.75 15.92
C LEU A 101 36.45 47.28 15.35
N ASP A 102 36.42 46.76 14.13
CA ASP A 102 37.63 46.39 13.38
C ASP A 102 38.24 47.64 12.75
N THR A 103 39.21 48.25 13.43
CA THR A 103 39.91 49.46 12.98
C THR A 103 40.86 49.24 11.80
N SER A 104 40.94 48.01 11.27
CA SER A 104 41.68 47.72 10.03
C SER A 104 40.86 47.99 8.76
N ARG A 105 39.56 48.31 8.89
CA ARG A 105 38.63 48.52 7.77
C ARG A 105 37.96 49.89 7.86
N GLU A 106 37.72 50.50 6.71
CA GLU A 106 37.00 51.79 6.61
C GLU A 106 35.49 51.62 6.75
N GLU A 107 34.97 50.44 6.39
CA GLU A 107 33.54 50.09 6.46
C GLU A 107 33.32 48.78 7.24
N MET A 108 32.25 48.73 8.04
CA MET A 108 31.83 47.55 8.79
C MET A 108 30.34 47.26 8.59
N TYR A 109 30.00 46.03 8.20
CA TYR A 109 28.62 45.56 8.05
C TYR A 109 28.29 44.59 9.19
N ILE A 110 27.26 44.90 9.98
CA ILE A 110 26.89 44.10 11.16
C ILE A 110 25.42 43.71 11.09
N ASP A 111 25.18 42.40 11.22
CA ASP A 111 23.84 41.84 11.33
C ASP A 111 23.46 41.59 12.79
N PHE A 112 22.34 42.18 13.18
CA PHE A 112 21.69 41.98 14.48
C PHE A 112 20.57 40.96 14.30
N LEU A 113 20.57 39.88 15.10
CA LEU A 113 19.48 38.90 15.10
C LEU A 113 18.63 39.09 16.34
N VAL A 114 17.34 39.25 16.10
CA VAL A 114 16.30 39.48 17.10
C VAL A 114 15.31 38.33 17.06
N VAL A 115 14.85 37.89 18.22
CA VAL A 115 13.82 36.84 18.32
C VAL A 115 12.69 37.33 19.22
N ASN A 116 11.45 37.12 18.77
CA ASN A 116 10.30 37.30 19.65
C ASN A 116 10.25 36.10 20.60
N MET A 117 10.53 36.35 21.88
CA MET A 117 10.63 35.26 22.86
C MET A 117 9.27 34.67 23.20
N ASP A 118 8.15 35.33 22.90
CA ASP A 118 6.81 34.81 23.19
C ASP A 118 6.43 33.65 22.25
N ASP A 119 6.84 33.72 20.99
CA ASP A 119 6.42 32.81 19.91
C ASP A 119 7.26 31.51 19.82
N GLU A 120 8.29 31.40 20.65
CA GLU A 120 9.24 30.29 20.61
C GLU A 120 8.92 29.16 21.61
N THR A 121 9.43 27.96 21.32
CA THR A 121 9.18 26.78 22.17
C THR A 121 9.81 26.91 23.57
N PRO A 122 9.19 26.37 24.64
CA PRO A 122 9.77 26.40 25.99
C PRO A 122 11.19 25.82 26.05
N GLU A 123 11.45 24.79 25.25
CA GLU A 123 12.75 24.12 25.10
C GLU A 123 13.81 25.06 24.49
N PHE A 124 13.44 25.81 23.45
CA PHE A 124 14.32 26.82 22.84
C PHE A 124 14.65 27.92 23.85
N LYS A 125 13.64 28.45 24.57
CA LYS A 125 13.83 29.47 25.62
C LYS A 125 14.80 28.98 26.71
N GLN A 126 14.64 27.74 27.15
CA GLN A 126 15.51 27.14 28.16
C GLN A 126 16.95 27.00 27.66
N ARG A 127 17.14 26.57 26.41
CA ARG A 127 18.47 26.41 25.81
C ARG A 127 19.19 27.75 25.61
N ILE A 128 18.47 28.81 25.25
CA ILE A 128 19.00 30.18 25.22
C ILE A 128 19.43 30.64 26.61
N SER A 129 18.57 30.45 27.63
CA SER A 129 18.93 30.79 29.03
C SER A 129 20.17 30.01 29.51
N ASP A 130 20.29 28.73 29.17
CA ASP A 130 21.44 27.92 29.56
C ASP A 130 22.73 28.34 28.84
N LEU A 131 22.62 28.79 27.59
CA LEU A 131 23.73 29.41 26.87
C LEU A 131 24.17 30.71 27.52
N GLU A 132 23.25 31.59 27.88
CA GLU A 132 23.55 32.86 28.56
C GLU A 132 24.29 32.62 29.87
N LYS A 133 23.80 31.69 30.70
CA LYS A 133 24.48 31.32 31.96
C LYS A 133 25.88 30.78 31.74
N LYS A 134 26.08 29.96 30.70
CA LYS A 134 27.42 29.43 30.35
C LYS A 134 28.33 30.55 29.86
N ILE A 135 27.81 31.49 29.07
CA ILE A 135 28.54 32.66 28.56
C ILE A 135 28.97 33.57 29.71
N SER A 136 28.08 33.92 30.63
CA SER A 136 28.44 34.69 31.83
C SER A 136 29.45 33.95 32.71
N GLY A 137 29.32 32.61 32.80
CA GLY A 137 30.29 31.75 33.48
C GLY A 137 31.68 31.73 32.80
N LEU A 138 31.73 31.86 31.48
CA LEU A 138 32.97 31.92 30.71
C LEU A 138 33.63 33.31 30.76
N GLN A 139 32.84 34.39 30.70
CA GLN A 139 33.30 35.77 30.89
C GLN A 139 33.96 35.96 32.25
N SER A 140 33.39 35.37 33.30
CA SER A 140 33.93 35.47 34.66
C SER A 140 35.15 34.58 34.93
N LYS A 141 35.29 33.45 34.22
CA LYS A 141 36.37 32.46 34.46
C LYS A 141 37.54 32.54 33.48
N ASN A 142 37.39 33.17 32.32
CA ASN A 142 38.38 33.14 31.25
C ASN A 142 38.51 34.55 30.65
N LYS A 143 39.74 35.05 30.50
CA LYS A 143 40.05 36.31 29.78
C LYS A 143 39.87 36.14 28.25
N LEU A 144 38.79 35.52 27.81
CA LEU A 144 38.44 35.45 26.39
C LEU A 144 38.01 36.85 25.94
N THR A 145 38.48 37.28 24.78
CA THR A 145 38.08 38.59 24.27
C THR A 145 36.59 38.56 23.89
N GLN A 146 35.89 39.71 24.02
CA GLN A 146 34.47 39.85 23.65
C GLN A 146 34.19 39.31 22.24
N GLN A 147 35.15 39.48 21.33
CA GLN A 147 35.12 38.97 19.97
C GLN A 147 35.07 37.43 19.89
N GLN A 148 35.87 36.72 20.69
CA GLN A 148 35.84 35.26 20.76
C GLN A 148 34.50 34.73 21.31
N LEU A 149 33.93 35.43 22.30
CA LEU A 149 32.61 35.12 22.84
C LEU A 149 31.51 35.34 21.82
N ASN A 150 31.56 36.43 21.06
CA ASN A 150 30.60 36.71 19.99
C ASN A 150 30.66 35.66 18.88
N VAL A 151 31.86 35.25 18.44
CA VAL A 151 32.01 34.18 17.43
C VAL A 151 31.44 32.86 17.93
N LEU A 152 31.75 32.49 19.18
CA LEU A 152 31.25 31.25 19.77
C LEU A 152 29.73 31.26 19.95
N ASN A 153 29.16 32.36 20.47
CA ASN A 153 27.72 32.52 20.65
C ASN A 153 26.98 32.39 19.31
N ASN A 154 27.47 33.08 18.27
CA ASN A 154 26.87 33.01 16.94
C ASN A 154 26.90 31.58 16.39
N THR A 155 28.03 30.90 16.50
CA THR A 155 28.19 29.51 16.02
C THR A 155 27.24 28.55 16.76
N LEU A 156 27.09 28.70 18.08
CA LEU A 156 26.18 27.88 18.87
C LEU A 156 24.72 28.15 18.52
N LEU A 157 24.35 29.41 18.28
CA LEU A 157 23.00 29.78 17.89
C LEU A 157 22.64 29.21 16.50
N ASP A 158 23.53 29.36 15.52
CA ASP A 158 23.34 28.79 14.18
C ASP A 158 23.17 27.27 14.25
N THR A 159 23.95 26.60 15.10
CA THR A 159 23.85 25.16 15.36
C THR A 159 22.50 24.79 15.99
N ILE A 160 21.99 25.56 16.95
CA ILE A 160 20.68 25.33 17.57
C ILE A 160 19.57 25.47 16.54
N LEU A 161 19.60 26.54 15.73
CA LEU A 161 18.59 26.79 14.70
C LEU A 161 18.58 25.68 13.65
N TYR A 162 19.76 25.20 13.23
CA TYR A 162 19.89 24.06 12.33
C TYR A 162 19.26 22.79 12.89
N PHE A 163 19.57 22.43 14.14
CA PHE A 163 19.00 21.24 14.77
C PHE A 163 17.49 21.36 15.05
N GLU A 164 17.01 22.57 15.37
CA GLU A 164 15.58 22.81 15.56
C GLU A 164 14.80 22.56 14.26
N LYS A 165 15.31 23.06 13.13
CA LYS A 165 14.74 22.80 11.81
C LYS A 165 14.69 21.31 11.48
N ASN A 166 15.81 20.60 11.67
CA ASN A 166 15.87 19.17 11.41
C ASN A 166 14.92 18.37 12.29
N ARG A 167 14.78 18.75 13.58
CA ARG A 167 13.83 18.09 14.49
C ARG A 167 12.39 18.22 14.00
N ARG A 168 11.97 19.44 13.64
CA ARG A 168 10.60 19.68 13.16
C ARG A 168 10.31 18.93 11.85
N GLN A 169 11.30 18.84 10.95
CA GLN A 169 11.17 18.05 9.73
C GLN A 169 10.98 16.56 10.04
N LEU A 170 11.80 16.00 10.94
CA LEU A 170 11.67 14.60 11.35
C LEU A 170 10.33 14.32 12.04
N GLU A 171 9.84 15.23 12.89
CA GLU A 171 8.51 15.11 13.51
C GLU A 171 7.39 15.07 12.47
N LYS A 172 7.50 15.86 11.40
CA LYS A 172 6.55 15.83 10.28
C LYS A 172 6.60 14.50 9.53
N GLU A 173 7.80 14.02 9.21
CA GLU A 173 7.99 12.73 8.52
C GLU A 173 7.44 11.57 9.36
N ILE A 174 7.66 11.56 10.68
CA ILE A 174 7.09 10.56 11.59
C ILE A 174 5.56 10.57 11.53
N ALA A 175 4.93 11.75 11.61
CA ALA A 175 3.48 11.86 11.54
C ALA A 175 2.90 11.37 10.20
N GLU A 176 3.61 11.63 9.09
CA GLU A 176 3.24 11.11 7.77
C GLU A 176 3.33 9.58 7.71
N TYR A 177 4.41 8.99 8.25
CA TYR A 177 4.58 7.54 8.32
C TYR A 177 3.54 6.87 9.23
N GLU A 178 3.19 7.47 10.36
CA GLU A 178 2.14 6.96 11.26
C GLU A 178 0.78 6.89 10.56
N ASN A 179 0.41 7.96 9.84
CA ASN A 179 -0.83 8.01 9.07
C ASN A 179 -0.86 6.96 7.95
N MET A 180 0.25 6.83 7.21
CA MET A 180 0.36 5.82 6.15
C MET A 180 0.27 4.40 6.69
N THR A 181 0.90 4.14 7.84
CA THR A 181 0.85 2.83 8.52
C THR A 181 -0.57 2.49 8.96
N GLU A 182 -1.30 3.47 9.52
CA GLU A 182 -2.69 3.27 9.93
C GLU A 182 -3.62 3.01 8.74
N THR A 183 -3.41 3.73 7.63
CA THR A 183 -4.15 3.51 6.38
C THR A 183 -3.92 2.10 5.85
N GLN A 184 -2.67 1.65 5.76
CA GLN A 184 -2.32 0.30 5.34
C GLN A 184 -2.93 -0.77 6.27
N ARG A 185 -2.96 -0.51 7.58
CA ARG A 185 -3.57 -1.42 8.55
C ARG A 185 -5.06 -1.58 8.33
N ASN A 186 -5.75 -0.49 8.00
CA ASN A 186 -7.18 -0.52 7.67
C ASN A 186 -7.44 -1.30 6.38
N GLU A 187 -6.65 -1.06 5.33
CA GLU A 187 -6.73 -1.82 4.08
C GLU A 187 -6.51 -3.33 4.29
N ILE A 188 -5.51 -3.70 5.11
CA ILE A 188 -5.26 -5.11 5.47
C ILE A 188 -6.46 -5.74 6.17
N ASN A 189 -7.11 -5.02 7.08
CA ASN A 189 -8.29 -5.51 7.78
C ASN A 189 -9.48 -5.69 6.84
N GLU A 190 -9.71 -4.76 5.92
CA GLU A 190 -10.76 -4.87 4.90
C GLU A 190 -10.53 -6.06 3.97
N LEU A 191 -9.30 -6.24 3.49
CA LEU A 191 -8.94 -7.39 2.66
C LEU A 191 -9.10 -8.70 3.42
N LYS A 192 -8.72 -8.74 4.70
CA LYS A 192 -8.89 -9.93 5.55
C LYS A 192 -10.37 -10.30 5.74
N ASN A 193 -11.24 -9.31 5.94
CA ASN A 193 -12.68 -9.54 6.03
C ASN A 193 -13.23 -10.08 4.70
N LYS A 194 -12.83 -9.48 3.57
CA LYS A 194 -13.23 -9.94 2.24
C LYS A 194 -12.77 -11.37 1.95
N ILE A 195 -11.56 -11.74 2.37
CA ILE A 195 -11.07 -13.12 2.29
C ILE A 195 -11.94 -14.05 3.14
N GLY A 196 -12.32 -13.63 4.35
CA GLY A 196 -13.24 -14.39 5.20
C GLY A 196 -14.58 -14.66 4.52
N ASP A 197 -15.20 -13.62 3.95
CA ASP A 197 -16.49 -13.73 3.26
C ASP A 197 -16.39 -14.64 2.02
N LEU A 198 -15.31 -14.50 1.23
CA LEU A 198 -15.07 -15.36 0.07
C LEU A 198 -14.87 -16.83 0.45
N ASN A 199 -14.16 -17.11 1.55
CA ASN A 199 -13.98 -18.49 2.02
C ASN A 199 -15.31 -19.10 2.44
N LEU A 200 -16.16 -18.36 3.14
CA LEU A 200 -17.51 -18.84 3.51
C LEU A 200 -18.36 -19.15 2.27
N GLU A 201 -18.26 -18.32 1.24
CA GLU A 201 -18.98 -18.53 -0.01
C GLU A 201 -18.46 -19.76 -0.78
N VAL A 202 -17.14 -19.97 -0.79
CA VAL A 202 -16.52 -21.18 -1.37
C VAL A 202 -16.99 -22.43 -0.63
N ASP A 203 -17.00 -22.41 0.70
CA ASP A 203 -17.47 -23.54 1.51
C ASP A 203 -18.95 -23.84 1.24
N ARG A 204 -19.78 -22.80 1.14
CA ARG A 204 -21.21 -22.92 0.81
C ARG A 204 -21.42 -23.55 -0.57
N LEU A 205 -20.76 -23.01 -1.60
CA LEU A 205 -20.88 -23.51 -2.98
C LEU A 205 -20.34 -24.93 -3.12
N THR A 206 -19.27 -25.27 -2.40
CA THR A 206 -18.72 -26.63 -2.37
C THR A 206 -19.74 -27.61 -1.80
N GLY A 207 -20.37 -27.27 -0.66
CA GLY A 207 -21.41 -28.10 -0.06
C GLY A 207 -22.66 -28.23 -0.95
N GLU A 208 -23.07 -27.16 -1.63
CA GLU A 208 -24.17 -27.21 -2.60
C GLU A 208 -23.86 -28.11 -3.80
N LEU A 209 -22.63 -28.04 -4.31
CA LEU A 209 -22.17 -28.89 -5.41
C LEU A 209 -22.13 -30.36 -4.99
N GLU A 210 -21.56 -30.68 -3.82
CA GLU A 210 -21.51 -32.05 -3.30
C GLU A 210 -22.92 -32.65 -3.19
N LYS A 211 -23.86 -31.87 -2.64
CA LYS A 211 -25.26 -32.29 -2.52
C LYS A 211 -25.93 -32.51 -3.88
N ALA A 212 -25.71 -31.59 -4.83
CA ALA A 212 -26.25 -31.73 -6.18
C ALA A 212 -25.71 -32.96 -6.90
N LEU A 213 -24.40 -33.25 -6.76
CA LEU A 213 -23.77 -34.44 -7.33
C LEU A 213 -24.29 -35.73 -6.68
N GLU A 214 -24.49 -35.74 -5.36
CA GLU A 214 -25.09 -36.88 -4.65
C GLU A 214 -26.53 -37.13 -5.14
N GLU A 215 -27.35 -36.09 -5.22
CA GLU A 215 -28.72 -36.19 -5.73
C GLU A 215 -28.74 -36.68 -7.18
N GLN A 216 -27.86 -36.14 -8.03
CA GLN A 216 -27.71 -36.59 -9.42
C GLN A 216 -27.33 -38.07 -9.49
N PHE A 217 -26.33 -38.50 -8.72
CA PHE A 217 -25.91 -39.90 -8.68
C PHE A 217 -27.04 -40.84 -8.24
N LEU A 218 -27.82 -40.45 -7.23
CA LEU A 218 -28.97 -41.23 -6.78
C LEU A 218 -30.04 -41.36 -7.88
N ARG A 219 -30.34 -40.28 -8.59
CA ARG A 219 -31.28 -40.27 -9.71
C ARG A 219 -30.79 -41.08 -10.91
N GLN A 220 -29.49 -41.02 -11.19
CA GLN A 220 -28.86 -41.87 -12.17
C GLN A 220 -29.06 -43.34 -11.79
N ASN A 221 -28.66 -43.73 -10.58
CA ASN A 221 -28.77 -45.13 -10.15
C ASN A 221 -30.22 -45.67 -10.14
N GLU A 222 -31.18 -44.85 -9.72
CA GLU A 222 -32.61 -45.17 -9.79
C GLU A 222 -33.06 -45.42 -11.23
N THR A 223 -32.76 -44.49 -12.14
CA THR A 223 -33.09 -44.59 -13.56
C THR A 223 -32.44 -45.82 -14.20
N PHE A 224 -31.14 -46.03 -13.97
CA PHE A 224 -30.41 -47.19 -14.49
C PHE A 224 -31.03 -48.52 -14.04
N ARG A 225 -31.39 -48.62 -12.76
CA ARG A 225 -32.04 -49.82 -12.21
C ARG A 225 -33.39 -50.08 -12.88
N ASP A 226 -34.18 -49.04 -13.07
CA ASP A 226 -35.52 -49.15 -13.65
C ASP A 226 -35.45 -49.55 -15.13
N VAL A 227 -34.59 -48.90 -15.91
CA VAL A 227 -34.31 -49.26 -17.32
C VAL A 227 -33.83 -50.71 -17.43
N SER A 228 -32.80 -51.06 -16.66
CA SER A 228 -32.19 -52.40 -16.71
C SER A 228 -33.19 -53.49 -16.32
N SER A 229 -33.99 -53.25 -15.27
CA SER A 229 -35.02 -54.19 -14.82
C SER A 229 -36.10 -54.39 -15.89
N SER A 230 -36.59 -53.30 -16.49
CA SER A 230 -37.60 -53.34 -17.55
C SER A 230 -37.10 -54.12 -18.78
N LEU A 231 -35.88 -53.80 -19.25
CA LEU A 231 -35.23 -54.49 -20.36
C LEU A 231 -35.04 -55.98 -20.09
N LEU A 232 -34.48 -56.35 -18.93
CA LEU A 232 -34.23 -57.75 -18.58
C LEU A 232 -35.53 -58.54 -18.43
N ASN A 233 -36.57 -57.94 -17.85
CA ASN A 233 -37.87 -58.61 -17.71
C ASN A 233 -38.52 -58.88 -19.06
N TYR A 234 -38.52 -57.89 -19.95
CA TYR A 234 -39.03 -58.06 -21.30
C TYR A 234 -38.20 -59.08 -22.09
N LEU A 235 -36.85 -59.01 -22.04
CA LEU A 235 -35.97 -59.99 -22.72
C LEU A 235 -36.21 -61.43 -22.28
N ARG A 236 -36.35 -61.65 -20.97
CA ARG A 236 -36.65 -62.98 -20.43
C ARG A 236 -37.96 -63.51 -21.00
N LYS A 237 -39.02 -62.70 -20.98
CA LYS A 237 -40.33 -63.12 -21.49
C LYS A 237 -40.35 -63.29 -23.01
N ALA A 238 -39.64 -62.44 -23.74
CA ALA A 238 -39.44 -62.59 -25.18
C ALA A 238 -38.72 -63.90 -25.50
N LYS A 239 -37.66 -64.22 -24.74
CA LYS A 239 -36.93 -65.48 -24.88
C LYS A 239 -37.81 -66.68 -24.58
N ASP A 240 -38.50 -66.70 -23.43
CA ASP A 240 -39.40 -67.80 -23.03
C ASP A 240 -40.39 -68.08 -24.17
N LEU A 241 -41.10 -67.03 -24.62
CA LEU A 241 -42.08 -67.12 -25.70
C LEU A 241 -41.45 -67.63 -27.01
N ARG A 242 -40.31 -67.07 -27.44
CA ARG A 242 -39.59 -67.51 -28.64
C ARG A 242 -39.19 -68.98 -28.55
N ASP A 243 -38.74 -69.45 -27.39
CA ASP A 243 -38.32 -70.83 -27.19
C ASP A 243 -39.54 -71.79 -27.27
N HIS A 244 -40.74 -71.33 -26.92
CA HIS A 244 -41.98 -72.09 -27.02
C HIS A 244 -42.62 -72.11 -28.42
N LEU A 245 -42.48 -71.04 -29.22
CA LEU A 245 -43.14 -70.90 -30.53
C LEU A 245 -42.88 -72.09 -31.50
N PRO A 246 -41.67 -72.67 -31.64
CA PRO A 246 -41.45 -73.82 -32.52
C PRO A 246 -42.25 -75.08 -32.16
N TYR A 247 -42.66 -75.22 -30.89
CA TYR A 247 -43.35 -76.41 -30.37
C TYR A 247 -44.85 -76.20 -30.19
N ILE A 248 -45.40 -75.12 -30.74
CA ILE A 248 -46.79 -74.68 -30.53
C ILE A 248 -47.81 -75.81 -30.76
N LYS A 249 -47.65 -76.64 -31.80
CA LYS A 249 -48.54 -77.77 -32.10
C LYS A 249 -48.59 -78.79 -30.95
N SER A 250 -47.45 -79.06 -30.31
CA SER A 250 -47.38 -79.94 -29.15
C SER A 250 -48.10 -79.33 -27.93
N TYR A 251 -47.98 -78.01 -27.74
CA TYR A 251 -48.68 -77.29 -26.67
C TYR A 251 -50.20 -77.31 -26.86
N PHE A 252 -50.71 -77.11 -28.08
CA PHE A 252 -52.15 -77.15 -28.38
C PHE A 252 -52.79 -78.54 -28.25
N ASN A 253 -51.99 -79.61 -28.32
CA ASN A 253 -52.47 -80.99 -28.17
C ASN A 253 -52.62 -81.45 -26.70
N SER A 254 -52.18 -80.63 -25.73
CA SER A 254 -52.30 -80.93 -24.30
C SER A 254 -52.96 -79.77 -23.54
N PRO A 255 -53.99 -80.02 -22.70
CA PRO A 255 -54.60 -78.96 -21.88
C PRO A 255 -53.61 -78.19 -21.00
N SER A 256 -52.61 -78.87 -20.43
CA SER A 256 -51.58 -78.22 -19.61
C SER A 256 -50.63 -77.37 -20.46
N GLY A 257 -50.23 -77.88 -21.63
CA GLY A 257 -49.34 -77.17 -22.53
C GLY A 257 -49.96 -75.89 -23.09
N PHE A 258 -51.26 -75.92 -23.39
CA PHE A 258 -51.99 -74.72 -23.80
C PHE A 258 -52.03 -73.68 -22.69
N GLN A 259 -52.25 -74.08 -21.43
CA GLN A 259 -52.26 -73.16 -20.28
C GLN A 259 -50.89 -72.51 -20.05
N ASP A 260 -49.80 -73.28 -20.14
CA ASP A 260 -48.43 -72.77 -19.99
C ASP A 260 -48.12 -71.72 -21.07
N PHE A 261 -48.43 -72.03 -22.33
CA PHE A 261 -48.22 -71.10 -23.45
C PHE A 261 -49.06 -69.82 -23.34
N ASP A 262 -50.33 -69.93 -22.95
CA ASP A 262 -51.22 -68.79 -22.72
C ASP A 262 -50.72 -67.91 -21.56
N GLN A 263 -50.14 -68.50 -20.52
CA GLN A 263 -49.47 -67.77 -19.46
C GLN A 263 -48.22 -67.02 -19.96
N ASP A 264 -47.41 -67.63 -20.82
CA ASP A 264 -46.21 -66.98 -21.38
C ASP A 264 -46.56 -65.83 -22.33
N ILE A 265 -47.59 -65.98 -23.18
CA ILE A 265 -48.10 -64.87 -24.00
C ILE A 265 -48.57 -63.72 -23.12
N ARG A 266 -49.38 -64.00 -22.09
CA ARG A 266 -49.85 -62.94 -21.18
C ARG A 266 -48.70 -62.26 -20.45
N GLY A 267 -47.72 -63.04 -19.99
CA GLY A 267 -46.52 -62.53 -19.35
C GLY A 267 -45.72 -61.62 -20.28
N TYR A 268 -45.50 -62.07 -21.52
CA TYR A 268 -44.84 -61.30 -22.57
C TYR A 268 -45.56 -59.99 -22.86
N ASN A 269 -46.85 -60.04 -23.22
CA ASN A 269 -47.63 -58.86 -23.57
C ASN A 269 -47.62 -57.83 -22.44
N LYS A 270 -47.79 -58.27 -21.18
CA LYS A 270 -47.72 -57.39 -20.02
C LYS A 270 -46.36 -56.70 -19.88
N THR A 271 -45.26 -57.44 -20.03
CA THR A 271 -43.91 -56.85 -19.96
C THR A 271 -43.61 -55.94 -21.16
N TRP A 272 -44.13 -56.26 -22.34
CA TRP A 272 -44.02 -55.43 -23.53
C TRP A 272 -44.76 -54.10 -23.38
N GLU A 273 -46.03 -54.13 -22.98
CA GLU A 273 -46.83 -52.92 -22.74
C GLU A 273 -46.16 -52.02 -21.69
N THR A 274 -45.63 -52.61 -20.61
CA THR A 274 -44.92 -51.87 -19.57
C THR A 274 -43.61 -51.28 -20.12
N PHE A 275 -42.86 -52.03 -20.93
CA PHE A 275 -41.63 -51.56 -21.54
C PHE A 275 -41.88 -50.40 -22.51
N ASP A 276 -42.81 -50.57 -23.44
CA ASP A 276 -43.11 -49.58 -24.48
C ASP A 276 -43.70 -48.28 -23.89
N ALA A 277 -44.60 -48.40 -22.91
CA ALA A 277 -45.19 -47.24 -22.24
C ALA A 277 -44.16 -46.38 -21.48
N ASN A 278 -43.11 -46.99 -20.94
CA ASN A 278 -42.09 -46.28 -20.15
C ASN A 278 -40.84 -45.88 -20.97
N ARG A 279 -40.71 -46.37 -22.20
CA ARG A 279 -39.53 -46.20 -23.06
C ARG A 279 -39.09 -44.74 -23.21
N LEU A 280 -40.03 -43.83 -23.47
CA LEU A 280 -39.74 -42.40 -23.61
C LEU A 280 -39.26 -41.79 -22.29
N SER A 281 -39.94 -42.11 -21.18
CA SER A 281 -39.54 -41.62 -19.85
C SER A 281 -38.15 -42.11 -19.45
N TYR A 282 -37.74 -43.30 -19.90
CA TYR A 282 -36.38 -43.80 -19.68
C TYR A 282 -35.33 -43.01 -20.46
N LEU A 283 -35.59 -42.68 -21.74
CA LEU A 283 -34.69 -41.84 -22.54
C LEU A 283 -34.56 -40.44 -21.93
N GLU A 284 -35.69 -39.82 -21.57
CA GLU A 284 -35.70 -38.51 -20.91
C GLU A 284 -34.94 -38.55 -19.57
N GLY A 285 -35.10 -39.61 -18.78
CA GLY A 285 -34.36 -39.79 -17.54
C GLY A 285 -32.84 -39.88 -17.76
N VAL A 286 -32.41 -40.68 -18.73
CA VAL A 286 -30.98 -40.85 -19.03
C VAL A 286 -30.37 -39.57 -19.60
N GLU A 287 -31.03 -38.91 -20.54
CA GLU A 287 -30.59 -37.62 -21.10
C GLU A 287 -30.45 -36.57 -19.99
N ARG A 288 -31.42 -36.51 -19.07
CA ARG A 288 -31.45 -35.52 -17.99
C ARG A 288 -30.36 -35.76 -16.95
N TYR A 289 -30.08 -37.00 -16.57
CA TYR A 289 -29.21 -37.27 -15.42
C TYR A 289 -27.75 -37.53 -15.78
N TRP A 290 -27.44 -38.03 -16.98
CA TRP A 290 -26.05 -38.34 -17.37
C TRP A 290 -25.31 -37.18 -18.01
N GLU A 291 -26.01 -36.12 -18.43
CA GLU A 291 -25.42 -34.96 -19.11
C GLU A 291 -24.52 -35.35 -20.31
N ASN A 292 -24.79 -36.52 -20.89
CA ASN A 292 -24.03 -37.08 -22.00
C ASN A 292 -25.00 -37.60 -23.08
N PRO A 293 -25.19 -36.84 -24.17
CA PRO A 293 -26.11 -37.21 -25.24
C PRO A 293 -25.82 -38.57 -25.88
N GLU A 294 -24.55 -39.00 -25.89
CA GLU A 294 -24.13 -40.28 -26.47
C GLU A 294 -24.74 -41.46 -25.72
N ILE A 295 -24.87 -41.37 -24.39
CA ILE A 295 -25.45 -42.44 -23.57
C ILE A 295 -26.96 -42.58 -23.83
N SER A 296 -27.66 -41.46 -24.02
CA SER A 296 -29.07 -41.48 -24.39
C SER A 296 -29.28 -42.09 -25.79
N ARG A 297 -28.39 -41.75 -26.74
CA ARG A 297 -28.40 -42.32 -28.09
C ARG A 297 -28.15 -43.83 -28.07
N ASP A 298 -27.15 -44.29 -27.32
CA ASP A 298 -26.86 -45.73 -27.18
C ASP A 298 -28.08 -46.47 -26.60
N LEU A 299 -28.78 -45.87 -25.62
CA LEU A 299 -30.00 -46.45 -25.07
C LEU A 299 -31.14 -46.47 -26.10
N GLU A 300 -31.28 -45.43 -26.91
CA GLU A 300 -32.27 -45.37 -28.00
C GLU A 300 -32.02 -46.47 -29.03
N GLU A 301 -30.77 -46.73 -29.41
CA GLU A 301 -30.40 -47.82 -30.31
C GLU A 301 -30.73 -49.19 -29.71
N VAL A 302 -30.48 -49.39 -28.42
CA VAL A 302 -30.91 -50.60 -27.70
C VAL A 302 -32.42 -50.74 -27.77
N PHE A 303 -33.18 -49.68 -27.49
CA PHE A 303 -34.63 -49.69 -27.57
C PHE A 303 -35.13 -50.00 -28.99
N ASP A 304 -34.53 -49.42 -30.02
CA ASP A 304 -34.90 -49.69 -31.41
C ASP A 304 -34.69 -51.16 -31.78
N PHE A 305 -33.55 -51.74 -31.38
CA PHE A 305 -33.29 -53.16 -31.56
C PHE A 305 -34.33 -54.05 -30.87
N MET A 306 -34.76 -53.67 -29.67
CA MET A 306 -35.76 -54.41 -28.90
C MET A 306 -37.15 -54.39 -29.53
N VAL A 307 -37.54 -53.24 -30.07
CA VAL A 307 -38.82 -53.06 -30.78
C VAL A 307 -38.77 -53.72 -32.17
N ASN A 308 -37.86 -53.29 -33.03
CA ASN A 308 -37.85 -53.70 -34.43
C ASN A 308 -37.22 -55.08 -34.62
N GLY A 309 -36.13 -55.35 -33.91
CA GLY A 309 -35.37 -56.59 -34.03
C GLY A 309 -36.02 -57.77 -33.31
N ILE A 310 -36.51 -57.57 -32.09
CA ILE A 310 -37.09 -58.66 -31.29
C ILE A 310 -38.62 -58.70 -31.40
N HIS A 311 -39.33 -57.64 -30.97
CA HIS A 311 -40.79 -57.65 -30.91
C HIS A 311 -41.41 -57.86 -32.30
N GLN A 312 -41.10 -56.97 -33.24
CA GLN A 312 -41.68 -57.00 -34.58
C GLN A 312 -41.18 -58.21 -35.39
N THR A 313 -39.85 -58.36 -35.48
CA THR A 313 -39.27 -59.33 -36.43
C THR A 313 -39.29 -60.77 -35.91
N GLN A 314 -38.96 -61.02 -34.64
CA GLN A 314 -38.78 -62.39 -34.12
C GLN A 314 -40.03 -62.94 -33.44
N ILE A 315 -40.84 -62.10 -32.81
CA ILE A 315 -42.03 -62.56 -32.07
C ILE A 315 -43.28 -62.42 -32.94
N LEU A 316 -43.66 -61.20 -33.34
CA LEU A 316 -44.93 -60.95 -34.02
C LEU A 316 -45.03 -61.64 -35.38
N ASN A 317 -43.98 -61.61 -36.20
CA ASN A 317 -43.99 -62.31 -37.48
C ASN A 317 -44.19 -63.82 -37.30
N VAL A 318 -43.46 -64.44 -36.37
CA VAL A 318 -43.57 -65.89 -36.10
C VAL A 318 -44.96 -66.25 -35.56
N MET A 319 -45.53 -65.42 -34.68
CA MET A 319 -46.90 -65.59 -34.21
C MET A 319 -47.93 -65.49 -35.33
N ARG A 320 -47.77 -64.54 -36.26
CA ARG A 320 -48.65 -64.41 -37.42
C ARG A 320 -48.59 -65.66 -38.30
N ASP A 321 -47.37 -66.12 -38.63
CA ASP A 321 -47.16 -67.30 -39.47
C ASP A 321 -47.77 -68.56 -38.83
N ILE A 322 -47.63 -68.71 -37.50
CA ILE A 322 -48.25 -69.82 -36.76
C ILE A 322 -49.77 -69.71 -36.78
N ASN A 323 -50.34 -68.52 -36.56
CA ASN A 323 -51.79 -68.32 -36.60
C ASN A 323 -52.37 -68.64 -37.99
N GLU A 324 -51.68 -68.27 -39.06
CA GLU A 324 -52.06 -68.64 -40.44
C GLU A 324 -52.01 -70.15 -40.65
N GLN A 325 -50.96 -70.83 -40.18
CA GLN A 325 -50.87 -72.29 -40.25
C GLN A 325 -51.98 -73.00 -39.46
N LEU A 326 -52.31 -72.52 -38.26
CA LEU A 326 -53.40 -73.08 -37.45
C LEU A 326 -54.78 -72.82 -38.10
N HIS A 327 -54.96 -71.66 -38.74
CA HIS A 327 -56.20 -71.36 -39.46
C HIS A 327 -56.39 -72.25 -40.69
N ASN A 328 -55.31 -72.52 -41.43
CA ASN A 328 -55.29 -73.41 -42.59
C ASN A 328 -55.37 -74.92 -42.24
N GLN A 329 -55.28 -75.26 -40.95
CA GLN A 329 -55.41 -76.64 -40.44
C GLN A 329 -56.80 -76.97 -39.89
N LYS A 330 -57.75 -76.02 -39.88
CA LYS A 330 -59.15 -76.34 -39.59
C LYS A 330 -59.75 -77.15 -40.76
N PRO A 331 -60.39 -78.31 -40.50
CA PRO A 331 -61.11 -79.07 -41.52
C PRO A 331 -62.35 -78.34 -42.04
#